data_AF-A0A2W2EJV1-F1
#
_entry.id   AF-A0A2W2EJV1-F1
#
_cell.length_a   1.000
_cell.length_b   1.000
_cell.length_c   1.000
_cell.angle_alpha   90.00
_cell.angle_beta   90.00
_cell.angle_gamma   90.00
#
_symmetry.space_group_name_H-M   'P 1'
#
loop_
_entity.id
_entity.type
_entity.pdbx_description
1 polymer ?
#
loop_
_entity_poly.entity_id
_entity_poly.type
_entity_poly.pdbx_seq_one_letter_code
_entity_poly.pdbx_strand_id
1 'polypeptide(L)'
;MTEAADQRLVEAVHAGDEVAVGQALADGADPDVTVGRFRGSVLAGAAGSGWLGIVGLLVDAGARIGPADPYTGSPLRAAVIEARADVVQFLVGRGALAVEPATRSSVLAEAVSCASFRPTPAARATLRVLLEAQAAPGPSEEAPLITAVMRPAAPAVLRLLLAYGADANHERSDATPAIVVAARRGDHAAVDVLLQAGADVDAADGRGRTALMHAVERNERRVIAALLLAGAAIDAVSADGMTALRLARGWQRQNVQFMLGERHVGLDDVPITRTVVRAVPTGVRLAGDPQMLHLLANVIDIALDDLGDDEWNTRTGTHADTARAMAVRLRNEIVPAANASWHQLDATADELAAARSALVELAYGTTRTMPTGTSRLKIIDVLEELNRQLGR
;
A
#
# COMPACT_ATOMS: atom_id res chain seq x y z
N MET A 1 -7.68 -12.08 -57.10
CA MET A 1 -6.61 -12.86 -56.42
C MET A 1 -6.27 -12.26 -55.07
N THR A 2 -6.10 -10.93 -54.99
CA THR A 2 -5.88 -10.17 -53.75
C THR A 2 -6.96 -10.39 -52.68
N GLU A 3 -8.25 -10.30 -53.03
CA GLU A 3 -9.35 -10.48 -52.05
C GLU A 3 -9.38 -11.88 -51.39
N ALA A 4 -8.89 -12.91 -52.11
CA ALA A 4 -8.74 -14.26 -51.56
C ALA A 4 -7.44 -14.45 -50.76
N ALA A 5 -6.41 -13.63 -51.01
CA ALA A 5 -5.20 -13.59 -50.19
C ALA A 5 -5.46 -12.83 -48.88
N ASP A 6 -6.23 -11.74 -48.92
CA ASP A 6 -6.64 -10.95 -47.76
C ASP A 6 -7.49 -11.77 -46.78
N GLN A 7 -8.47 -12.52 -47.28
CA GLN A 7 -9.30 -13.40 -46.45
C GLN A 7 -8.44 -14.49 -45.78
N ARG A 8 -7.49 -15.10 -46.51
CA ARG A 8 -6.56 -16.08 -45.95
C ARG A 8 -5.64 -15.45 -44.90
N LEU A 9 -5.17 -14.22 -45.12
CA LEU A 9 -4.38 -13.48 -44.13
C LEU A 9 -5.19 -13.26 -42.84
N VAL A 10 -6.44 -12.83 -42.96
CA VAL A 10 -7.33 -12.63 -41.81
C VAL A 10 -7.53 -13.93 -41.03
N GLU A 11 -7.83 -15.04 -41.71
CA GLU A 11 -8.02 -16.36 -41.08
C GLU A 11 -6.74 -16.87 -40.41
N ALA A 12 -5.60 -16.75 -41.09
CA ALA A 12 -4.30 -17.14 -40.57
C ALA A 12 -3.90 -16.33 -39.34
N VAL A 13 -4.13 -15.01 -39.36
CA VAL A 13 -3.96 -14.17 -38.18
C VAL A 13 -4.86 -14.67 -37.08
N HIS A 14 -6.18 -14.80 -37.24
CA HIS A 14 -7.06 -15.29 -36.15
C HIS A 14 -6.66 -16.65 -35.57
N ALA A 15 -6.08 -17.54 -36.39
CA ALA A 15 -5.59 -18.84 -35.95
C ALA A 15 -4.24 -18.77 -35.22
N GLY A 16 -3.52 -17.66 -35.30
CA GLY A 16 -2.16 -17.53 -34.81
C GLY A 16 -1.14 -18.33 -35.63
N ASP A 17 -1.43 -18.61 -36.90
CA ASP A 17 -0.57 -19.41 -37.78
C ASP A 17 0.44 -18.51 -38.52
N GLU A 18 1.64 -18.40 -37.95
CA GLU A 18 2.72 -17.58 -38.49
C GLU A 18 3.16 -18.00 -39.91
N VAL A 19 3.11 -19.30 -40.23
CA VAL A 19 3.50 -19.81 -41.54
C VAL A 19 2.46 -19.42 -42.59
N ALA A 20 1.18 -19.60 -42.28
CA ALA A 20 0.09 -19.22 -43.17
C ALA A 20 0.03 -17.69 -43.37
N VAL A 21 0.35 -16.90 -42.35
CA VAL A 21 0.50 -15.44 -42.48
C VAL A 21 1.61 -15.09 -43.47
N GLY A 22 2.80 -15.68 -43.31
CA GLY A 22 3.92 -15.44 -44.22
C GLY A 22 3.60 -15.80 -45.67
N GLN A 23 2.88 -16.91 -45.89
CA GLN A 23 2.41 -17.32 -47.23
C GLN A 23 1.39 -16.34 -47.80
N ALA A 24 0.40 -15.91 -47.02
CA ALA A 24 -0.61 -14.97 -47.49
C ALA A 24 0.01 -13.61 -47.89
N LEU A 25 0.99 -13.12 -47.11
CA LEU A 25 1.74 -11.90 -47.44
C LEU A 25 2.59 -12.07 -48.71
N ALA A 26 3.25 -13.23 -48.87
CA ALA A 26 4.01 -13.54 -50.09
C ALA A 26 3.12 -13.63 -51.35
N ASP A 27 1.87 -14.06 -51.18
CA ASP A 27 0.84 -14.07 -52.23
C ASP A 27 0.27 -12.67 -52.56
N GLY A 28 0.74 -11.63 -51.88
CA GLY A 28 0.34 -10.23 -52.10
C GLY A 28 -0.91 -9.80 -51.35
N ALA A 29 -1.22 -10.44 -50.21
CA ALA A 29 -2.24 -9.93 -49.29
C ALA A 29 -1.86 -8.54 -48.77
N ASP A 30 -2.85 -7.66 -48.61
CA ASP A 30 -2.65 -6.34 -48.03
C ASP A 30 -2.41 -6.48 -46.50
N PRO A 31 -1.27 -6.04 -45.97
CA PRO A 31 -0.97 -6.15 -44.53
C PRO A 31 -1.84 -5.22 -43.67
N ASP A 32 -2.59 -4.28 -44.25
CA ASP A 32 -3.50 -3.35 -43.56
C ASP A 32 -4.98 -3.79 -43.58
N VAL A 33 -5.27 -5.04 -43.97
CA VAL A 33 -6.63 -5.57 -43.99
C VAL A 33 -7.31 -5.40 -42.63
N THR A 34 -8.55 -4.90 -42.67
CA THR A 34 -9.36 -4.69 -41.46
C THR A 34 -10.21 -5.90 -41.11
N VAL A 35 -10.32 -6.16 -39.82
CA VAL A 35 -10.96 -7.33 -39.23
C VAL A 35 -12.20 -6.92 -38.41
N GLY A 36 -13.28 -7.68 -38.60
CA GLY A 36 -14.47 -7.65 -37.75
C GLY A 36 -15.34 -6.39 -37.88
N ARG A 37 -16.42 -6.36 -37.09
CA ARG A 37 -17.46 -5.33 -37.17
C ARG A 37 -17.02 -3.95 -36.65
N PHE A 38 -15.94 -3.90 -35.87
CA PHE A 38 -15.38 -2.69 -35.25
C PHE A 38 -14.12 -2.14 -35.97
N ARG A 39 -13.77 -2.67 -37.16
CA ARG A 39 -12.69 -2.17 -38.05
C ARG A 39 -11.30 -2.05 -37.36
N GLY A 40 -10.84 -3.10 -36.68
CA GLY A 40 -9.43 -3.16 -36.25
C GLY A 40 -8.53 -3.67 -37.38
N SER A 41 -7.27 -3.26 -37.50
CA SER A 41 -6.35 -3.88 -38.47
C SER A 41 -5.98 -5.31 -38.03
N VAL A 42 -5.58 -6.16 -38.99
CA VAL A 42 -4.97 -7.48 -38.68
C VAL A 42 -3.78 -7.34 -37.72
N LEU A 43 -3.02 -6.25 -37.85
CA LEU A 43 -1.92 -5.91 -36.94
C LEU A 43 -2.43 -5.64 -35.51
N ALA A 44 -3.52 -4.90 -35.34
CA ALA A 44 -4.10 -4.65 -34.02
C ALA A 44 -4.65 -5.93 -33.37
N GLY A 45 -5.26 -6.81 -34.17
CA GLY A 45 -5.69 -8.13 -33.71
C GLY A 45 -4.52 -9.00 -33.23
N ALA A 46 -3.47 -9.13 -34.05
CA ALA A 46 -2.26 -9.86 -33.69
C ALA A 46 -1.57 -9.27 -32.45
N ALA A 47 -1.56 -7.95 -32.33
CA ALA A 47 -0.96 -7.24 -31.21
C ALA A 47 -1.70 -7.50 -29.88
N GLY A 48 -3.04 -7.48 -29.87
CA GLY A 48 -3.83 -7.83 -28.69
C GLY A 48 -3.70 -9.31 -28.29
N SER A 49 -3.62 -10.21 -29.27
CA SER A 49 -3.39 -11.64 -29.04
C SER A 49 -1.99 -11.97 -28.52
N GLY A 50 -1.01 -11.07 -28.72
CA GLY A 50 0.37 -11.27 -28.27
C GLY A 50 1.22 -12.11 -29.23
N TRP A 51 0.85 -12.19 -30.52
CA TRP A 51 1.60 -12.98 -31.50
C TRP A 51 2.78 -12.19 -32.06
N LEU A 52 3.86 -12.09 -31.30
CA LEU A 52 5.03 -11.28 -31.67
C LEU A 52 5.61 -11.62 -33.06
N GLY A 53 5.68 -12.90 -33.43
CA GLY A 53 6.16 -13.32 -34.75
C GLY A 53 5.28 -12.80 -35.89
N ILE A 54 3.96 -12.94 -35.75
CA ILE A 54 2.97 -12.41 -36.71
C ILE A 54 3.03 -10.88 -36.77
N VAL A 55 3.15 -10.20 -35.62
CA VAL A 55 3.33 -8.74 -35.56
C VAL A 55 4.58 -8.33 -36.34
N GLY A 56 5.69 -9.06 -36.17
CA GLY A 56 6.94 -8.84 -36.91
C GLY A 56 6.73 -8.98 -38.42
N LEU A 57 6.14 -10.08 -38.87
CA LEU A 57 5.86 -10.32 -40.29
C LEU A 57 4.99 -9.23 -40.91
N LEU A 58 3.92 -8.81 -40.22
CA LEU A 58 3.03 -7.77 -40.71
C LEU A 58 3.74 -6.42 -40.83
N VAL A 59 4.51 -6.01 -39.81
CA VAL A 59 5.26 -4.75 -39.86
C VAL A 59 6.37 -4.79 -40.92
N ASP A 60 7.06 -5.91 -41.07
CA ASP A 60 8.12 -6.06 -42.09
C ASP A 60 7.54 -6.11 -43.52
N ALA A 61 6.28 -6.55 -43.68
CA ALA A 61 5.52 -6.45 -44.93
C ALA A 61 4.96 -5.03 -45.20
N GLY A 62 5.15 -4.08 -44.28
CA GLY A 62 4.74 -2.69 -44.44
C GLY A 62 3.39 -2.32 -43.83
N ALA A 63 2.83 -3.14 -42.92
CA ALA A 63 1.64 -2.76 -42.16
C ALA A 63 1.83 -1.41 -41.46
N ARG A 64 0.78 -0.58 -41.45
CA ARG A 64 0.78 0.69 -40.72
C ARG A 64 0.76 0.43 -39.22
N ILE A 65 1.78 0.96 -38.54
CA ILE A 65 1.96 0.83 -37.09
C ILE A 65 0.93 1.66 -36.31
N GLY A 66 0.57 2.84 -36.82
CA GLY A 66 -0.46 3.70 -36.23
C GLY A 66 -1.87 3.31 -36.66
N PRO A 67 -2.91 3.78 -35.96
CA PRO A 67 -4.28 3.57 -36.39
C PRO A 67 -4.55 4.31 -37.70
N ALA A 68 -5.50 3.81 -38.48
CA ALA A 68 -5.86 4.41 -39.76
C ALA A 68 -6.64 5.73 -39.61
N ASP A 69 -7.42 5.81 -38.56
CA ASP A 69 -8.16 6.98 -38.13
C ASP A 69 -8.30 6.97 -36.60
N PRO A 70 -8.72 8.08 -35.96
CA PRO A 70 -8.82 8.19 -34.50
C PRO A 70 -9.76 7.18 -33.81
N TYR A 71 -10.61 6.48 -34.57
CA TYR A 71 -11.58 5.51 -34.07
C TYR A 71 -11.18 4.06 -34.35
N THR A 72 -10.28 3.82 -35.31
CA THR A 72 -9.70 2.48 -35.54
C THR A 72 -8.77 2.07 -34.40
N GLY A 73 -8.79 0.78 -34.06
CA GLY A 73 -7.97 0.24 -32.98
C GLY A 73 -6.48 0.44 -33.26
N SER A 74 -5.79 1.17 -32.37
CA SER A 74 -4.32 1.25 -32.38
C SER A 74 -3.73 -0.12 -32.02
N PRO A 75 -2.78 -0.65 -32.80
CA PRO A 75 -2.07 -1.87 -32.44
C PRO A 75 -1.35 -1.77 -31.09
N LEU A 76 -0.75 -0.60 -30.80
CA LEU A 76 -0.08 -0.36 -29.53
C LEU A 76 -1.09 -0.40 -28.37
N ARG A 77 -2.25 0.24 -28.52
CA ARG A 77 -3.31 0.21 -27.48
C ARG A 77 -3.86 -1.18 -27.26
N ALA A 78 -4.12 -1.94 -28.32
CA ALA A 78 -4.58 -3.31 -28.21
C ALA A 78 -3.59 -4.17 -27.39
N ALA A 79 -2.29 -4.04 -27.68
CA ALA A 79 -1.25 -4.71 -26.92
C ALA A 79 -1.19 -4.23 -25.45
N VAL A 80 -1.40 -2.94 -25.18
CA VAL A 80 -1.40 -2.38 -23.82
C VAL A 80 -2.58 -2.85 -22.98
N ILE A 81 -3.79 -2.83 -23.54
CA ILE A 81 -5.03 -3.27 -22.87
C ILE A 81 -4.91 -4.74 -22.46
N GLU A 82 -4.36 -5.58 -23.34
CA GLU A 82 -4.14 -7.01 -23.12
C GLU A 82 -2.80 -7.34 -22.45
N ALA A 83 -2.04 -6.32 -22.03
CA ALA A 83 -0.78 -6.44 -21.30
C ALA A 83 0.32 -7.28 -21.99
N ARG A 84 0.46 -7.13 -23.32
CA ARG A 84 1.47 -7.80 -24.15
C ARG A 84 2.79 -7.04 -24.19
N ALA A 85 3.57 -7.13 -23.12
CA ALA A 85 4.76 -6.30 -22.91
C ALA A 85 5.84 -6.44 -24.02
N ASP A 86 6.03 -7.64 -24.55
CA ASP A 86 6.94 -7.95 -25.66
C ASP A 86 6.53 -7.30 -26.98
N VAL A 87 5.24 -7.38 -27.31
CA VAL A 87 4.64 -6.70 -28.47
C VAL A 87 4.71 -5.17 -28.29
N VAL A 88 4.40 -4.67 -27.10
CA VAL A 88 4.51 -3.23 -26.79
C VAL A 88 5.94 -2.76 -26.98
N GLN A 89 6.93 -3.49 -26.46
CA GLN A 89 8.35 -3.17 -26.63
C GLN A 89 8.75 -3.15 -28.11
N PHE A 90 8.30 -4.12 -28.89
CA PHE A 90 8.56 -4.18 -30.33
C PHE A 90 7.95 -2.97 -31.06
N LEU A 91 6.67 -2.67 -30.85
CA LEU A 91 5.97 -1.58 -31.52
C LEU A 91 6.54 -0.21 -31.13
N VAL A 92 6.85 0.00 -29.85
CA VAL A 92 7.51 1.21 -29.35
C VAL A 92 8.88 1.38 -30.03
N GLY A 93 9.67 0.31 -30.16
CA GLY A 93 10.95 0.32 -30.87
C GLY A 93 10.84 0.66 -32.37
N ARG A 94 9.66 0.49 -32.97
CA ARG A 94 9.34 0.86 -34.36
C ARG A 94 8.65 2.24 -34.46
N GLY A 95 8.60 3.02 -33.38
CA GLY A 95 8.08 4.39 -33.38
C GLY A 95 6.57 4.52 -33.16
N ALA A 96 5.88 3.48 -32.67
CA ALA A 96 4.43 3.49 -32.49
C ALA A 96 3.91 4.65 -31.62
N LEU A 97 4.68 5.08 -30.61
CA LEU A 97 4.28 6.19 -29.73
C LEU A 97 4.12 7.52 -30.48
N ALA A 98 4.92 7.77 -31.51
CA ALA A 98 4.90 9.04 -32.26
C ALA A 98 3.67 9.18 -33.17
N VAL A 99 3.00 8.06 -33.48
CA VAL A 99 1.85 8.00 -34.39
C VAL A 99 0.54 7.74 -33.65
N GLU A 100 0.54 7.75 -32.32
CA GLU A 100 -0.67 7.59 -31.53
C GLU A 100 -1.59 8.82 -31.67
N PRO A 101 -2.89 8.61 -31.87
CA PRO A 101 -3.84 9.71 -31.99
C PRO A 101 -3.97 10.44 -30.65
N ALA A 102 -4.07 11.76 -30.73
CA ALA A 102 -4.45 12.61 -29.60
C ALA A 102 -5.92 12.36 -29.24
N THR A 103 -6.17 11.34 -28.41
CA THR A 103 -7.49 11.04 -27.85
C THR A 103 -7.61 11.58 -26.42
N ARG A 104 -8.77 11.38 -25.78
CA ARG A 104 -9.00 11.78 -24.37
C ARG A 104 -8.17 10.99 -23.36
N SER A 105 -7.64 9.82 -23.73
CA SER A 105 -6.87 8.95 -22.84
C SER A 105 -5.63 8.45 -23.57
N SER A 106 -4.43 8.78 -23.11
CA SER A 106 -3.15 8.36 -23.65
C SER A 106 -2.91 6.88 -23.39
N VAL A 107 -1.97 6.32 -24.13
CA VAL A 107 -1.51 4.94 -23.94
C VAL A 107 -0.90 4.75 -22.55
N LEU A 108 -0.22 5.78 -22.01
CA LEU A 108 0.31 5.74 -20.66
C LEU A 108 -0.81 5.68 -19.61
N ALA A 109 -1.82 6.54 -19.71
CA ALA A 109 -2.94 6.55 -18.77
C ALA A 109 -3.74 5.23 -18.83
N GLU A 110 -3.90 4.67 -20.02
CA GLU A 110 -4.53 3.37 -20.23
C GLU A 110 -3.73 2.24 -19.56
N ALA A 111 -2.40 2.22 -19.74
CA ALA A 111 -1.52 1.27 -19.07
C ALA A 111 -1.56 1.40 -17.54
N VAL A 112 -1.55 2.62 -17.00
CA VAL A 112 -1.69 2.87 -15.55
C VAL A 112 -3.03 2.37 -15.04
N SER A 113 -4.12 2.64 -15.75
CA SER A 113 -5.45 2.17 -15.40
C SER A 113 -5.53 0.64 -15.42
N CYS A 114 -5.01 -0.02 -16.47
CA CYS A 114 -4.97 -1.48 -16.57
C CYS A 114 -4.11 -2.09 -15.45
N ALA A 115 -2.91 -1.57 -15.19
CA ALA A 115 -2.04 -2.08 -14.14
C ALA A 115 -2.59 -1.84 -12.72
N SER A 116 -3.42 -0.81 -12.54
CA SER A 116 -4.09 -0.52 -11.26
C SER A 116 -5.32 -1.41 -11.04
N PHE A 117 -6.10 -1.69 -12.09
CA PHE A 117 -7.31 -2.53 -11.99
C PHE A 117 -7.00 -4.03 -12.03
N ARG A 118 -5.99 -4.44 -12.81
CA ARG A 118 -5.51 -5.82 -12.94
C ARG A 118 -3.99 -5.85 -12.72
N PRO A 119 -3.53 -5.89 -11.46
CA PRO A 119 -2.10 -5.83 -11.13
C PRO A 119 -1.39 -7.16 -11.43
N THR A 120 -1.23 -7.49 -12.71
CA THR A 120 -0.46 -8.64 -13.18
C THR A 120 1.01 -8.24 -13.40
N PRO A 121 1.96 -9.21 -13.36
CA PRO A 121 3.34 -8.95 -13.78
C PRO A 121 3.42 -8.40 -15.21
N ALA A 122 2.57 -8.89 -16.11
CA ALA A 122 2.51 -8.47 -17.51
C ALA A 122 2.05 -7.01 -17.68
N ALA A 123 1.03 -6.57 -16.94
CA ALA A 123 0.56 -5.18 -16.98
C ALA A 123 1.64 -4.21 -16.44
N ARG A 124 2.36 -4.62 -15.40
CA ARG A 124 3.51 -3.85 -14.86
C ARG A 124 4.69 -3.79 -15.83
N ALA A 125 5.00 -4.90 -16.49
CA ALA A 125 6.04 -4.94 -17.53
C ALA A 125 5.67 -4.01 -18.70
N THR A 126 4.40 -4.03 -19.11
CA THR A 126 3.88 -3.13 -20.15
C THR A 126 4.01 -1.66 -19.76
N LEU A 127 3.57 -1.30 -18.55
CA LEU A 127 3.74 0.06 -18.03
C LEU A 127 5.22 0.46 -17.96
N ARG A 128 6.10 -0.44 -17.53
CA ARG A 128 7.54 -0.20 -17.45
C ARG A 128 8.13 0.13 -18.83
N VAL A 129 7.77 -0.63 -19.87
CA VAL A 129 8.23 -0.36 -21.24
C VAL A 129 7.81 1.03 -21.70
N LEU A 130 6.58 1.46 -21.41
CA LEU A 130 6.10 2.80 -21.77
C LEU A 130 6.82 3.91 -21.00
N LEU A 131 7.12 3.69 -19.72
CA LEU A 131 7.89 4.65 -18.91
C LEU A 131 9.35 4.75 -19.37
N GLU A 132 9.99 3.63 -19.68
CA GLU A 132 11.35 3.58 -20.25
C GLU A 132 11.41 4.32 -21.60
N ALA A 133 10.33 4.25 -22.39
CA ALA A 133 10.17 4.96 -23.65
C ALA A 133 9.72 6.42 -23.51
N GLN A 134 9.64 6.96 -22.28
CA GLN A 134 9.23 8.33 -21.99
C GLN A 134 7.85 8.70 -22.57
N ALA A 135 6.90 7.76 -22.58
CA ALA A 135 5.54 8.06 -22.98
C ALA A 135 4.98 9.21 -22.12
N ALA A 136 4.42 10.24 -22.75
CA ALA A 136 3.84 11.38 -22.07
C ALA A 136 2.35 11.14 -21.76
N PRO A 137 1.82 11.71 -20.66
CA PRO A 137 0.37 11.80 -20.49
C PRO A 137 -0.25 12.70 -21.56
N GLY A 138 -1.54 12.51 -21.84
CA GLY A 138 -2.28 13.37 -22.76
C GLY A 138 -2.48 14.78 -22.21
N PRO A 139 -2.74 15.79 -23.06
CA PRO A 139 -2.79 17.20 -22.67
C PRO A 139 -3.95 17.55 -21.71
N SER A 140 -5.01 16.74 -21.67
CA SER A 140 -6.17 16.93 -20.80
C SER A 140 -6.26 15.92 -19.67
N GLU A 141 -5.24 15.09 -19.49
CA GLU A 141 -5.27 14.01 -18.51
C GLU A 141 -4.76 14.47 -17.15
N GLU A 142 -5.38 13.96 -16.09
CA GLU A 142 -4.76 14.02 -14.78
C GLU A 142 -3.42 13.28 -14.82
N ALA A 143 -2.44 13.76 -14.05
CA ALA A 143 -1.14 13.12 -14.03
C ALA A 143 -1.26 11.62 -13.73
N PRO A 144 -0.44 10.77 -14.37
CA PRO A 144 -0.47 9.33 -14.16
C PRO A 144 -0.39 8.93 -12.69
N LEU A 145 0.37 9.69 -11.89
CA LEU A 145 0.47 9.51 -10.44
C LEU A 145 -0.88 9.68 -9.74
N ILE A 146 -1.62 10.76 -10.04
CA ILE A 146 -2.95 11.02 -9.47
C ILE A 146 -3.94 9.93 -9.89
N THR A 147 -3.91 9.52 -11.16
CA THR A 147 -4.75 8.42 -11.65
C THR A 147 -4.50 7.13 -10.86
N ALA A 148 -3.24 6.79 -10.57
CA ALA A 148 -2.89 5.63 -9.76
C ALA A 148 -3.39 5.74 -8.31
N VAL A 149 -3.27 6.91 -7.67
CA VAL A 149 -3.77 7.18 -6.31
C VAL A 149 -5.30 7.11 -6.23
N MET A 150 -6.00 7.51 -7.29
CA MET A 150 -7.47 7.50 -7.35
C MET A 150 -8.07 6.10 -7.51
N ARG A 151 -7.26 5.06 -7.75
CA ARG A 151 -7.70 3.68 -7.87
C ARG A 151 -7.38 2.91 -6.58
N PRO A 152 -8.21 1.92 -6.17
CA PRO A 152 -7.89 1.06 -5.03
C PRO A 152 -6.56 0.34 -5.30
N ALA A 153 -5.56 0.52 -4.43
CA ALA A 153 -4.15 0.40 -4.76
C ALA A 153 -3.67 -0.95 -5.32
N ALA A 154 -2.78 -0.82 -6.30
CA ALA A 154 -1.58 -1.66 -6.43
C ALA A 154 -0.35 -0.77 -6.12
N PRO A 155 0.20 -0.79 -4.88
CA PRO A 155 1.35 0.04 -4.47
C PRO A 155 2.57 -0.07 -5.40
N ALA A 156 2.68 -1.20 -6.11
CA ALA A 156 3.69 -1.43 -7.12
C ALA A 156 3.61 -0.45 -8.31
N VAL A 157 2.41 -0.04 -8.74
CA VAL A 157 2.23 0.93 -9.85
C VAL A 157 2.71 2.30 -9.40
N LEU A 158 2.33 2.71 -8.19
CA LEU A 158 2.73 4.00 -7.63
C LEU A 158 4.26 4.09 -7.46
N ARG A 159 4.88 3.05 -6.89
CA ARG A 159 6.35 2.94 -6.79
C ARG A 159 7.03 3.00 -8.15
N LEU A 160 6.45 2.35 -9.17
CA LEU A 160 7.00 2.38 -10.52
C LEU A 160 6.96 3.80 -11.10
N LEU A 161 5.82 4.50 -11.01
CA LEU A 161 5.70 5.87 -11.50
C LEU A 161 6.71 6.81 -10.81
N LEU A 162 6.86 6.71 -9.49
CA LEU A 162 7.81 7.52 -8.70
C LEU A 162 9.26 7.20 -9.08
N ALA A 163 9.60 5.92 -9.30
CA ALA A 163 10.93 5.50 -9.72
C ALA A 163 11.32 6.03 -11.12
N TYR A 164 10.34 6.34 -11.97
CA TYR A 164 10.53 6.94 -13.30
C TYR A 164 10.28 8.46 -13.30
N GLY A 165 10.40 9.12 -12.15
CA GLY A 165 10.46 10.58 -12.06
C GLY A 165 9.12 11.28 -11.92
N ALA A 166 8.03 10.56 -11.62
CA ALA A 166 6.79 11.23 -11.20
C ALA A 166 7.01 11.99 -9.89
N ASP A 167 6.47 13.21 -9.80
CA ASP A 167 6.60 14.06 -8.61
C ASP A 167 5.64 13.62 -7.49
N ALA A 168 6.17 13.20 -6.35
CA ALA A 168 5.38 12.77 -5.19
C ALA A 168 4.45 13.87 -4.64
N ASN A 169 4.77 15.14 -4.91
CA ASN A 169 3.99 16.31 -4.50
C ASN A 169 2.98 16.77 -5.55
N HIS A 170 2.78 15.99 -6.62
CA HIS A 170 1.87 16.38 -7.68
C HIS A 170 0.45 16.61 -7.15
N GLU A 171 -0.21 17.61 -7.70
CA GLU A 171 -1.57 17.99 -7.33
C GLU A 171 -2.57 17.55 -8.40
N ARG A 172 -3.77 17.21 -7.97
CA ARG A 172 -4.90 17.05 -8.88
C ARG A 172 -5.31 18.41 -9.45
N SER A 173 -6.12 18.41 -10.50
CA SER A 173 -6.62 19.63 -11.18
C SER A 173 -7.30 20.65 -10.26
N ASP A 174 -7.76 20.27 -9.07
CA ASP A 174 -8.34 21.17 -8.07
C ASP A 174 -7.37 21.60 -6.97
N ALA A 175 -6.06 21.52 -7.24
CA ALA A 175 -4.98 21.80 -6.29
C ALA A 175 -5.01 20.92 -5.03
N THR A 176 -5.52 19.69 -5.14
CA THR A 176 -5.45 18.71 -4.04
C THR A 176 -4.17 17.88 -4.18
N PRO A 177 -3.24 17.93 -3.21
CA PRO A 177 -2.01 17.12 -3.24
C PRO A 177 -2.29 15.62 -3.26
N ALA A 178 -1.43 14.84 -3.94
CA ALA A 178 -1.57 13.38 -4.05
C ALA A 178 -1.73 12.68 -2.68
N ILE A 179 -0.95 13.09 -1.67
CA ILE A 179 -1.01 12.53 -0.32
C ILE A 179 -2.37 12.81 0.36
N VAL A 180 -2.97 13.98 0.10
CA VAL A 180 -4.31 14.34 0.58
C VAL A 180 -5.36 13.46 -0.09
N VAL A 181 -5.24 13.22 -1.40
CA VAL A 181 -6.14 12.30 -2.13
C VAL A 181 -6.06 10.88 -1.54
N ALA A 182 -4.86 10.36 -1.28
CA ALA A 182 -4.66 9.04 -0.69
C ALA A 182 -5.28 8.94 0.72
N ALA A 183 -5.05 9.95 1.57
CA ALA A 183 -5.60 10.00 2.91
C ALA A 183 -7.14 10.10 2.93
N ARG A 184 -7.73 10.90 2.03
CA ARG A 184 -9.19 10.98 1.81
C ARG A 184 -9.82 9.65 1.39
N ARG A 185 -9.04 8.72 0.86
CA ARG A 185 -9.50 7.38 0.48
C ARG A 185 -9.23 6.33 1.57
N GLY A 186 -8.44 6.65 2.60
CA GLY A 186 -7.98 5.68 3.60
C GLY A 186 -6.89 4.73 3.08
N ASP A 187 -6.24 5.08 1.98
CA ASP A 187 -5.28 4.20 1.32
C ASP A 187 -3.89 4.31 1.98
N HIS A 188 -3.72 3.62 3.10
CA HIS A 188 -2.47 3.59 3.86
C HIS A 188 -1.26 3.17 3.02
N ALA A 189 -1.42 2.21 2.10
CA ALA A 189 -0.31 1.75 1.28
C ALA A 189 0.14 2.82 0.26
N ALA A 190 -0.80 3.59 -0.30
CA ALA A 190 -0.46 4.73 -1.14
C ALA A 190 0.20 5.86 -0.32
N VAL A 191 -0.30 6.15 0.88
CA VAL A 191 0.30 7.14 1.79
C VAL A 191 1.74 6.77 2.15
N ASP A 192 2.00 5.53 2.55
CA ASP A 192 3.34 5.06 2.90
C ASP A 192 4.32 5.21 1.72
N VAL A 193 3.88 4.87 0.51
CA VAL A 193 4.71 5.01 -0.71
C VAL A 193 5.00 6.47 -1.04
N LEU A 194 4.02 7.36 -0.92
CA LEU A 194 4.20 8.79 -1.18
C LEU A 194 5.16 9.41 -0.15
N LEU A 195 5.00 9.08 1.14
CA LEU A 195 5.90 9.54 2.21
C LEU A 195 7.34 9.04 1.99
N GLN A 196 7.52 7.77 1.62
CA GLN A 196 8.83 7.21 1.28
C GLN A 196 9.49 7.92 0.08
N ALA A 197 8.68 8.47 -0.83
CA ALA A 197 9.14 9.24 -1.98
C ALA A 197 9.31 10.74 -1.69
N GLY A 198 9.20 11.18 -0.43
CA GLY A 198 9.41 12.56 -0.03
C GLY A 198 8.23 13.49 -0.29
N ALA A 199 7.00 12.96 -0.32
CA ALA A 199 5.81 13.80 -0.31
C ALA A 199 5.78 14.68 0.95
N ASP A 200 5.39 15.94 0.78
CA ASP A 200 5.17 16.89 1.87
C ASP A 200 3.99 16.40 2.73
N VAL A 201 4.33 16.01 3.96
CA VAL A 201 3.38 15.44 4.93
C VAL A 201 2.31 16.45 5.34
N ASP A 202 2.61 17.74 5.26
CA ASP A 202 1.74 18.84 5.68
C ASP A 202 1.08 19.57 4.50
N ALA A 203 1.24 19.04 3.29
CA ALA A 203 0.54 19.53 2.12
C ALA A 203 -0.97 19.61 2.36
N ALA A 204 -1.57 20.72 1.95
CA ALA A 204 -2.97 21.03 2.22
C ALA A 204 -3.73 21.26 0.91
N ASP A 205 -5.00 20.86 0.89
CA ASP A 205 -5.89 21.17 -0.22
C ASP A 205 -6.36 22.63 -0.20
N GLY A 206 -7.15 23.03 -1.20
CA GLY A 206 -7.71 24.40 -1.30
C GLY A 206 -8.59 24.87 -0.13
N ARG A 207 -8.91 24.01 0.86
CA ARG A 207 -9.57 24.39 2.11
C ARG A 207 -8.60 24.50 3.29
N GLY A 208 -7.30 24.39 3.04
CA GLY A 208 -6.26 24.31 4.07
C GLY A 208 -6.31 23.01 4.87
N ARG A 209 -6.98 21.96 4.38
CA ARG A 209 -7.05 20.67 5.09
C ARG A 209 -5.89 19.77 4.68
N THR A 210 -5.13 19.31 5.66
CA THR A 210 -3.99 18.39 5.48
C THR A 210 -4.43 16.93 5.37
N ALA A 211 -3.52 16.05 4.93
CA ALA A 211 -3.76 14.61 4.89
C ALA A 211 -4.20 14.05 6.26
N LEU A 212 -3.63 14.55 7.35
CA LEU A 212 -3.96 14.14 8.71
C LEU A 212 -5.43 14.46 9.05
N MET A 213 -5.92 15.64 8.70
CA MET A 213 -7.31 16.04 8.95
C MET A 213 -8.31 15.12 8.24
N HIS A 214 -8.03 14.77 6.98
CA HIS A 214 -8.89 13.85 6.21
C HIS A 214 -8.84 12.42 6.77
N ALA A 215 -7.66 11.94 7.15
CA ALA A 215 -7.52 10.63 7.78
C ALA A 215 -8.30 10.53 9.10
N VAL A 216 -8.30 11.62 9.89
CA VAL A 216 -9.03 11.74 11.16
C VAL A 216 -10.55 11.75 10.96
N GLU A 217 -11.04 12.54 10.01
CA GLU A 217 -12.48 12.60 9.68
C GLU A 217 -13.02 11.21 9.28
N ARG A 218 -12.19 10.44 8.56
CA ARG A 218 -12.49 9.05 8.16
C ARG A 218 -12.20 8.00 9.23
N ASN A 219 -11.49 8.34 10.30
CA ASN A 219 -11.05 7.41 11.35
C ASN A 219 -10.11 6.31 10.84
N GLU A 220 -9.25 6.65 9.89
CA GLU A 220 -8.30 5.75 9.23
C GLU A 220 -7.02 5.62 10.03
N ARG A 221 -7.06 4.80 11.08
CA ARG A 221 -5.98 4.67 12.08
C ARG A 221 -4.59 4.43 11.50
N ARG A 222 -4.47 3.60 10.46
CA ARG A 222 -3.18 3.30 9.81
C ARG A 222 -2.60 4.53 9.10
N VAL A 223 -3.45 5.27 8.39
CA VAL A 223 -3.06 6.51 7.71
C VAL A 223 -2.66 7.56 8.75
N ILE A 224 -3.43 7.70 9.83
CA ILE A 224 -3.11 8.62 10.92
C ILE A 224 -1.74 8.29 11.52
N ALA A 225 -1.50 7.01 11.86
CA ALA A 225 -0.21 6.58 12.39
C ALA A 225 0.95 6.87 11.42
N ALA A 226 0.80 6.53 10.14
CA ALA A 226 1.82 6.79 9.11
C ALA A 226 2.17 8.29 9.00
N LEU A 227 1.17 9.15 8.95
CA LEU A 227 1.35 10.61 8.86
C LEU A 227 2.01 11.18 10.13
N LEU A 228 1.59 10.72 11.31
CA LEU A 228 2.18 11.16 12.59
C LEU A 228 3.64 10.70 12.74
N LEU A 229 3.96 9.47 12.35
CA LEU A 229 5.32 8.96 12.32
C LEU A 229 6.21 9.73 11.32
N ALA A 230 5.62 10.18 10.20
CA ALA A 230 6.29 11.04 9.24
C ALA A 230 6.37 12.52 9.67
N GLY A 231 5.87 12.86 10.87
CA GLY A 231 6.05 14.18 11.46
C GLY A 231 4.94 15.20 11.20
N ALA A 232 3.77 14.78 10.71
CA ALA A 232 2.64 15.67 10.40
C ALA A 232 2.33 16.66 11.54
N ALA A 233 2.08 17.92 11.17
CA ALA A 233 1.63 18.98 12.06
C ALA A 233 0.19 18.71 12.54
N ILE A 234 0.05 18.48 13.85
CA ILE A 234 -1.24 18.19 14.48
C ILE A 234 -2.06 19.46 14.72
N ASP A 235 -1.35 20.57 14.91
CA ASP A 235 -1.85 21.91 15.16
C ASP A 235 -2.12 22.69 13.87
N ALA A 236 -1.91 22.11 12.69
CA ALA A 236 -2.35 22.69 11.43
C ALA A 236 -3.83 23.09 11.50
N VAL A 237 -4.15 24.26 10.93
CA VAL A 237 -5.48 24.85 10.98
C VAL A 237 -6.00 25.04 9.56
N SER A 238 -7.15 24.45 9.26
CA SER A 238 -7.82 24.65 7.97
C SER A 238 -8.52 26.01 7.90
N ALA A 239 -8.98 26.40 6.71
CA ALA A 239 -9.62 27.70 6.47
C ALA A 239 -10.89 27.93 7.32
N ASP A 240 -11.57 26.86 7.74
CA ASP A 240 -12.73 26.88 8.64
C ASP A 240 -12.35 26.82 10.14
N GLY A 241 -11.07 26.97 10.48
CA GLY A 241 -10.59 26.98 11.87
C GLY A 241 -10.61 25.60 12.54
N MET A 242 -10.53 24.54 11.74
CA MET A 242 -10.53 23.16 12.23
C MET A 242 -9.10 22.62 12.32
N THR A 243 -8.80 21.96 13.43
CA THR A 243 -7.61 21.13 13.59
C THR A 243 -8.00 19.65 13.49
N ALA A 244 -7.01 18.76 13.30
CA ALA A 244 -7.22 17.32 13.37
C ALA A 244 -7.97 16.93 14.67
N LEU A 245 -7.56 17.48 15.83
CA LEU A 245 -8.19 17.18 17.11
C LEU A 245 -9.66 17.67 17.19
N ARG A 246 -9.95 18.86 16.64
CA ARG A 246 -11.32 19.41 16.64
C ARG A 246 -12.26 18.59 15.77
N LEU A 247 -11.76 18.08 14.64
CA LEU A 247 -12.49 17.11 13.82
C LEU A 247 -12.77 15.83 14.62
N ALA A 248 -11.76 15.24 15.27
CA ALA A 248 -11.95 14.02 16.06
C ALA A 248 -13.02 14.19 17.16
N ARG A 249 -13.14 15.38 17.78
CA ARG A 249 -14.17 15.72 18.78
C ARG A 249 -15.59 15.78 18.21
N GLY A 250 -15.77 16.43 17.06
CA GLY A 250 -17.10 16.57 16.44
C GLY A 250 -17.74 15.24 16.03
N TRP A 251 -16.93 14.24 15.71
CA TRP A 251 -17.38 12.93 15.20
C TRP A 251 -17.34 11.80 16.23
N GLN A 252 -17.20 12.10 17.53
CA GLN A 252 -17.08 11.12 18.64
C GLN A 252 -16.01 10.03 18.43
N ARG A 253 -14.89 10.36 17.76
CA ARG A 253 -13.81 9.40 17.41
C ARG A 253 -12.80 9.24 18.56
N GLN A 254 -13.20 8.61 19.68
CA GLN A 254 -12.40 8.51 20.92
C GLN A 254 -10.98 7.95 20.70
N ASN A 255 -10.82 6.92 19.86
CA ASN A 255 -9.51 6.32 19.57
C ASN A 255 -8.55 7.29 18.85
N VAL A 256 -9.08 8.15 17.98
CA VAL A 256 -8.29 9.14 17.26
C VAL A 256 -8.02 10.37 18.13
N GLN A 257 -8.97 10.75 18.98
CA GLN A 257 -8.73 11.78 20.00
C GLN A 257 -7.59 11.37 20.94
N PHE A 258 -7.51 10.09 21.30
CA PHE A 258 -6.39 9.55 22.07
C PHE A 258 -5.05 9.67 21.31
N MET A 259 -4.98 9.18 20.07
CA MET A 259 -3.76 9.27 19.24
C MET A 259 -3.29 10.71 18.98
N LEU A 260 -4.22 11.65 18.80
CA LEU A 260 -3.89 13.08 18.61
C LEU A 260 -3.59 13.78 19.94
N GLY A 261 -4.21 13.32 21.03
CA GLY A 261 -4.03 13.80 22.39
C GLY A 261 -2.66 13.46 22.97
N GLU A 262 -2.06 12.32 22.61
CA GLU A 262 -0.70 11.95 23.05
C GLU A 262 0.40 12.94 22.60
N ARG A 263 0.13 13.80 21.60
CA ARG A 263 1.06 14.90 21.23
C ARG A 263 0.61 16.30 21.68
N HIS A 264 -0.62 16.47 22.18
CA HIS A 264 -1.15 17.77 22.63
C HIS A 264 -1.34 17.87 24.14
N VAL A 265 -1.30 16.75 24.87
CA VAL A 265 -1.48 16.76 26.31
C VAL A 265 -0.11 16.49 26.95
N GLY A 266 0.47 17.56 27.49
CA GLY A 266 1.25 17.43 28.70
C GLY A 266 0.36 16.82 29.78
N LEU A 267 0.38 15.50 29.89
CA LEU A 267 0.25 14.81 31.16
C LEU A 267 1.66 14.37 31.51
N ASP A 268 2.33 15.20 32.29
CA ASP A 268 3.09 14.58 33.38
C ASP A 268 2.08 13.72 34.17
N ASP A 269 2.50 12.48 34.45
CA ASP A 269 1.79 11.35 35.05
C ASP A 269 1.02 10.44 34.05
N VAL A 270 1.64 9.54 33.27
CA VAL A 270 2.89 8.81 33.52
C VAL A 270 3.56 8.40 32.19
N PRO A 271 4.87 8.64 32.05
CA PRO A 271 5.66 8.12 30.95
C PRO A 271 5.80 6.61 31.14
N ILE A 272 5.01 5.80 30.43
CA ILE A 272 5.32 4.38 30.37
C ILE A 272 6.39 4.14 29.30
N THR A 273 7.57 4.70 29.54
CA THR A 273 8.76 4.50 28.71
C THR A 273 9.91 4.02 29.57
N ARG A 274 10.49 2.89 29.14
CA ARG A 274 11.68 2.19 29.66
C ARG A 274 11.40 1.12 30.72
N THR A 275 10.93 -0.03 30.28
CA THR A 275 11.22 -1.29 30.97
C THR A 275 12.67 -1.66 30.68
N VAL A 276 13.48 -1.89 31.71
CA VAL A 276 14.83 -2.41 31.59
C VAL A 276 14.82 -3.84 32.06
N VAL A 277 15.21 -4.74 31.16
CA VAL A 277 15.32 -6.17 31.42
C VAL A 277 16.79 -6.51 31.58
N ARG A 278 17.19 -7.04 32.74
CA ARG A 278 18.58 -7.46 32.98
C ARG A 278 18.63 -8.89 33.47
N ALA A 279 19.54 -9.68 32.91
CA ALA A 279 19.84 -10.99 33.46
C ALA A 279 20.43 -10.85 34.87
N VAL A 280 19.95 -11.65 35.81
CA VAL A 280 20.47 -11.79 37.17
C VAL A 280 20.70 -13.28 37.46
N PRO A 281 21.54 -13.66 38.43
CA PRO A 281 21.85 -15.08 38.69
C PRO A 281 20.63 -15.97 38.96
N THR A 282 19.55 -15.38 39.46
CA THR A 282 18.29 -16.05 39.81
C THR A 282 17.24 -16.03 38.69
N GLY A 283 17.52 -15.38 37.55
CA GLY A 283 16.57 -15.22 36.44
C GLY A 283 16.72 -13.87 35.74
N VAL A 284 15.65 -13.09 35.73
CA VAL A 284 15.56 -11.81 35.04
C VAL A 284 15.01 -10.74 35.98
N ARG A 285 15.75 -9.64 36.10
CA ARG A 285 15.28 -8.43 36.78
C ARG A 285 14.51 -7.57 35.80
N LEU A 286 13.22 -7.40 36.07
CA LEU A 286 12.37 -6.40 35.44
C LEU A 286 12.45 -5.13 36.25
N ALA A 287 12.82 -4.01 35.63
CA ALA A 287 12.77 -2.69 36.24
C ALA A 287 11.98 -1.73 35.36
N GLY A 288 11.13 -0.89 35.94
CA GLY A 288 10.34 0.07 35.18
C GLY A 288 9.44 0.91 36.06
N ASP A 289 8.57 1.69 35.42
CA ASP A 289 7.55 2.46 36.12
C ASP A 289 6.56 1.52 36.85
N PRO A 290 6.15 1.83 38.09
CA PRO A 290 5.18 1.01 38.84
C PRO A 290 3.88 0.76 38.08
N GLN A 291 3.37 1.76 37.37
CA GLN A 291 2.15 1.63 36.58
C GLN A 291 2.32 0.67 35.40
N MET A 292 3.53 0.59 34.81
CA MET A 292 3.85 -0.43 33.81
C MET A 292 3.81 -1.84 34.39
N LEU A 293 4.45 -2.04 35.54
CA LEU A 293 4.52 -3.35 36.18
C LEU A 293 3.12 -3.82 36.63
N HIS A 294 2.29 -2.90 37.11
CA HIS A 294 0.88 -3.18 37.38
C HIS A 294 0.06 -3.43 36.11
N LEU A 295 0.36 -2.74 35.00
CA LEU A 295 -0.27 -3.03 33.71
C LEU A 295 0.04 -4.47 33.26
N LEU A 296 1.29 -4.92 33.39
CA LEU A 296 1.67 -6.31 33.07
C LEU A 296 0.88 -7.33 33.91
N ALA A 297 0.65 -7.04 35.20
CA ALA A 297 -0.17 -7.90 36.04
C ALA A 297 -1.63 -7.98 35.53
N ASN A 298 -2.22 -6.84 35.19
CA ASN A 298 -3.59 -6.77 34.68
C ASN A 298 -3.74 -7.45 33.31
N VAL A 299 -2.73 -7.34 32.44
CA VAL A 299 -2.71 -8.01 31.13
C VAL A 299 -2.72 -9.53 31.30
N ILE A 300 -1.96 -10.06 32.26
CA ILE A 300 -1.95 -11.49 32.55
C ILE A 300 -3.31 -11.97 33.03
N ASP A 301 -3.91 -11.27 34.02
CA ASP A 301 -5.23 -11.65 34.54
C ASP A 301 -6.28 -11.68 33.44
N ILE A 302 -6.34 -10.63 32.61
CA ILE A 302 -7.28 -10.56 31.49
C ILE A 302 -7.08 -11.69 30.50
N ALA A 303 -5.82 -12.01 30.16
CA ALA A 303 -5.55 -13.08 29.21
C ALA A 303 -5.95 -14.45 29.75
N LEU A 304 -5.73 -14.70 31.06
CA LEU A 304 -6.15 -15.92 31.74
C LEU A 304 -7.68 -16.00 31.86
N ASP A 305 -8.34 -14.90 32.19
CA ASP A 305 -9.80 -14.83 32.32
C ASP A 305 -10.50 -15.05 30.97
N ASP A 306 -9.95 -14.49 29.88
CA ASP A 306 -10.52 -14.62 28.54
C ASP A 306 -10.28 -16.02 27.92
N LEU A 307 -9.13 -16.66 28.19
CA LEU A 307 -8.76 -17.97 27.58
C LEU A 307 -9.12 -19.17 28.48
N GLY A 308 -9.01 -19.05 29.79
CA GLY A 308 -9.04 -20.17 30.73
C GLY A 308 -7.74 -20.99 30.75
N ASP A 309 -7.54 -21.77 31.83
CA ASP A 309 -6.26 -22.42 32.13
C ASP A 309 -5.80 -23.44 31.06
N ASP A 310 -6.71 -24.29 30.56
CA ASP A 310 -6.39 -25.32 29.57
C ASP A 310 -6.03 -24.72 28.19
N GLU A 311 -6.77 -23.70 27.76
CA GLU A 311 -6.51 -23.02 26.48
C GLU A 311 -5.24 -22.19 26.55
N TRP A 312 -5.00 -21.49 27.67
CA TRP A 312 -3.75 -20.77 27.94
C TRP A 312 -2.53 -21.68 27.82
N ASN A 313 -2.55 -22.82 28.52
CA ASN A 313 -1.44 -23.78 28.53
C ASN A 313 -1.14 -24.28 27.11
N THR A 314 -2.19 -24.60 26.35
CA THR A 314 -2.08 -25.13 25.00
C THR A 314 -1.57 -24.09 24.00
N ARG A 315 -2.06 -22.85 24.07
CA ARG A 315 -1.73 -21.78 23.10
C ARG A 315 -0.40 -21.12 23.35
N THR A 316 -0.06 -20.87 24.61
CA THR A 316 1.13 -20.10 24.97
C THR A 316 2.35 -20.98 25.20
N GLY A 317 2.16 -22.28 25.46
CA GLY A 317 3.22 -23.18 25.90
C GLY A 317 3.77 -22.85 27.30
N THR A 318 3.10 -21.97 28.06
CA THR A 318 3.45 -21.59 29.43
C THR A 318 2.35 -22.02 30.40
N HIS A 319 2.70 -22.34 31.65
CA HIS A 319 1.71 -22.78 32.65
C HIS A 319 0.90 -21.60 33.20
N ALA A 320 -0.43 -21.74 33.25
CA ALA A 320 -1.36 -20.75 33.79
C ALA A 320 -1.05 -20.40 35.26
N ASP A 321 -0.64 -21.39 36.06
CA ASP A 321 -0.21 -21.16 37.45
C ASP A 321 1.02 -20.28 37.56
N THR A 322 1.98 -20.43 36.64
CA THR A 322 3.17 -19.57 36.55
C THR A 322 2.79 -18.14 36.16
N ALA A 323 1.87 -17.98 35.20
CA ALA A 323 1.35 -16.68 34.81
C ALA A 323 0.64 -15.98 35.99
N ARG A 324 -0.23 -16.70 36.69
CA ARG A 324 -0.98 -16.20 37.86
C ARG A 324 -0.04 -15.82 39.01
N ALA A 325 0.98 -16.64 39.28
CA ALA A 325 2.02 -16.33 40.25
C ALA A 325 2.74 -15.03 39.88
N MET A 326 3.15 -14.86 38.61
CA MET A 326 3.80 -13.64 38.14
C MET A 326 2.91 -12.40 38.35
N ALA A 327 1.62 -12.46 38.04
CA ALA A 327 0.70 -11.35 38.23
C ALA A 327 0.57 -10.94 39.72
N VAL A 328 0.50 -11.92 40.64
CA VAL A 328 0.49 -11.68 42.08
C VAL A 328 1.78 -10.99 42.55
N ARG A 329 2.93 -11.45 42.06
CA ARG A 329 4.24 -10.88 42.42
C ARG A 329 4.43 -9.46 41.88
N LEU A 330 4.01 -9.20 40.66
CA LEU A 330 3.99 -7.84 40.08
C LEU A 330 3.13 -6.85 40.88
N ARG A 331 2.13 -7.32 41.63
CA ARG A 331 1.32 -6.49 42.51
C ARG A 331 1.94 -6.27 43.89
N ASN A 332 2.50 -7.33 44.47
CA ASN A 332 2.80 -7.38 45.90
C ASN A 332 4.30 -7.31 46.24
N GLU A 333 5.17 -7.64 45.29
CA GLU A 333 6.60 -7.85 45.53
C GLU A 333 7.51 -6.90 44.75
N ILE A 334 6.94 -5.92 44.03
CA ILE A 334 7.74 -4.88 43.38
C ILE A 334 8.39 -3.99 44.44
N VAL A 335 9.71 -3.81 44.36
CA VAL A 335 10.49 -2.98 45.31
C VAL A 335 11.12 -1.79 44.59
N PRO A 336 11.34 -0.65 45.24
CA PRO A 336 12.06 0.47 44.63
C PRO A 336 13.46 0.03 44.16
N ALA A 337 13.83 0.43 42.94
CA ALA A 337 15.18 0.25 42.40
C ALA A 337 16.11 1.33 42.98
N ALA A 338 17.43 1.23 42.70
CA ALA A 338 18.43 2.18 43.20
C ALA A 338 18.14 3.65 42.80
N ASN A 339 17.35 3.86 41.75
CA ASN A 339 16.70 5.11 41.40
C ASN A 339 15.25 5.12 41.93
N ALA A 340 14.93 6.05 42.84
CA ALA A 340 13.64 6.12 43.54
C ALA A 340 12.40 6.26 42.63
N SER A 341 12.58 6.54 41.34
CA SER A 341 11.51 6.66 40.33
C SER A 341 11.09 5.32 39.73
N TRP A 342 11.89 4.25 39.85
CA TRP A 342 11.60 2.94 39.25
C TRP A 342 11.43 1.87 40.31
N HIS A 343 10.63 0.86 39.98
CA HIS A 343 10.49 -0.33 40.78
C HIS A 343 11.03 -1.53 40.01
N GLN A 344 11.41 -2.57 40.74
CA GLN A 344 12.01 -3.77 40.20
C GLN A 344 11.42 -5.04 40.83
N LEU A 345 11.42 -6.11 40.04
CA LEU A 345 11.05 -7.46 40.44
C LEU A 345 12.02 -8.45 39.81
N ASP A 346 12.59 -9.33 40.63
CA ASP A 346 13.38 -10.47 40.14
C ASP A 346 12.42 -11.62 39.83
N ALA A 347 12.22 -11.86 38.54
CA ALA A 347 11.35 -12.91 38.00
C ALA A 347 12.19 -14.07 37.43
N THR A 348 11.62 -15.26 37.40
CA THR A 348 12.17 -16.40 36.67
C THR A 348 11.99 -16.21 35.16
N ALA A 349 12.74 -16.97 34.36
CA ALA A 349 12.59 -16.95 32.90
C ALA A 349 11.18 -17.36 32.45
N ASP A 350 10.57 -18.31 33.17
CA ASP A 350 9.23 -18.84 32.85
C ASP A 350 8.13 -17.83 33.19
N GLU A 351 8.27 -17.11 34.31
CA GLU A 351 7.37 -16.00 34.66
C GLU A 351 7.42 -14.87 33.64
N LEU A 352 8.63 -14.53 33.15
CA LEU A 352 8.78 -13.53 32.09
C LEU A 352 8.19 -14.01 30.76
N ALA A 353 8.39 -15.29 30.42
CA ALA A 353 7.79 -15.87 29.23
C ALA A 353 6.27 -15.82 29.29
N ALA A 354 5.68 -16.14 30.44
CA ALA A 354 4.23 -16.07 30.66
C ALA A 354 3.69 -14.63 30.51
N ALA A 355 4.37 -13.64 31.11
CA ALA A 355 3.99 -12.23 30.97
C ALA A 355 4.05 -11.76 29.50
N ARG A 356 5.07 -12.19 28.75
CA ARG A 356 5.19 -11.92 27.31
C ARG A 356 4.07 -12.59 26.52
N SER A 357 3.73 -13.83 26.83
CA SER A 357 2.62 -14.54 26.16
C SER A 357 1.28 -13.82 26.37
N ALA A 358 1.03 -13.26 27.56
CA ALA A 358 -0.16 -12.46 27.82
C ALA A 358 -0.20 -11.21 26.93
N LEU A 359 0.93 -10.50 26.80
CA LEU A 359 1.04 -9.34 25.92
C LEU A 359 0.79 -9.71 24.44
N VAL A 360 1.30 -10.86 23.98
CA VAL A 360 1.06 -11.35 22.61
C VAL A 360 -0.42 -11.66 22.39
N GLU A 361 -1.09 -12.31 23.34
CA GLU A 361 -2.52 -12.61 23.24
C GLU A 361 -3.37 -11.34 23.23
N LEU A 362 -3.05 -10.32 24.03
CA LEU A 362 -3.81 -9.06 23.98
C LEU A 362 -3.46 -8.19 22.77
N ALA A 363 -2.23 -8.27 22.26
CA ALA A 363 -1.78 -7.56 21.07
C ALA A 363 -2.39 -8.13 19.79
N TYR A 364 -2.39 -9.45 19.64
CA TYR A 364 -2.67 -10.13 18.37
C TYR A 364 -3.68 -11.27 18.47
N GLY A 365 -4.01 -11.71 19.68
CA GLY A 365 -4.90 -12.83 19.95
C GLY A 365 -6.39 -12.49 19.93
N THR A 366 -7.18 -13.43 20.44
CA THR A 366 -8.65 -13.42 20.37
C THR A 366 -9.31 -12.73 21.57
N THR A 367 -8.53 -12.29 22.54
CA THR A 367 -9.02 -11.63 23.76
C THR A 367 -9.76 -10.34 23.40
N ARG A 368 -10.94 -10.17 24.01
CA ARG A 368 -11.86 -9.08 23.67
C ARG A 368 -11.79 -7.96 24.69
N THR A 369 -11.40 -8.28 25.92
CA THR A 369 -11.28 -7.31 27.01
C THR A 369 -9.87 -6.71 27.02
N MET A 370 -9.78 -5.42 27.36
CA MET A 370 -8.52 -4.67 27.45
C MET A 370 -8.43 -4.03 28.82
N PRO A 371 -7.22 -3.88 29.40
CA PRO A 371 -7.04 -3.17 30.66
C PRO A 371 -7.61 -1.76 30.59
N THR A 372 -8.30 -1.33 31.64
CA THR A 372 -8.92 0.00 31.70
C THR A 372 -7.87 1.10 31.45
N GLY A 373 -8.18 2.05 30.57
CA GLY A 373 -7.25 3.13 30.21
C GLY A 373 -6.08 2.71 29.31
N THR A 374 -6.09 1.49 28.75
CA THR A 374 -5.02 0.98 27.87
C THR A 374 -5.58 0.58 26.50
N SER A 375 -4.84 0.86 25.43
CA SER A 375 -5.20 0.48 24.06
C SER A 375 -4.40 -0.73 23.58
N ARG A 376 -4.91 -1.45 22.58
CA ARG A 376 -4.17 -2.56 21.95
C ARG A 376 -2.85 -2.11 21.32
N LEU A 377 -2.79 -0.87 20.85
CA LEU A 377 -1.55 -0.26 20.34
C LEU A 377 -0.52 -0.09 21.46
N LYS A 378 -0.95 0.39 22.63
CA LYS A 378 -0.08 0.52 23.82
C LYS A 378 0.45 -0.84 24.29
N ILE A 379 -0.37 -1.90 24.19
CA ILE A 379 0.08 -3.28 24.47
C ILE A 379 1.14 -3.76 23.46
N ILE A 380 0.98 -3.42 22.18
CA ILE A 380 1.99 -3.71 21.14
C ILE A 380 3.29 -2.97 21.44
N ASP A 381 3.24 -1.69 21.82
CA ASP A 381 4.44 -0.91 22.15
C ASP A 381 5.20 -1.50 23.35
N VAL A 382 4.47 -1.93 24.40
CA VAL A 382 5.05 -2.63 25.56
C VAL A 382 5.73 -3.93 25.14
N LEU A 383 5.08 -4.71 24.27
CA LEU A 383 5.61 -5.98 23.77
C LEU A 383 6.87 -5.78 22.92
N GLU A 384 6.88 -4.78 22.03
CA GLU A 384 8.04 -4.47 21.19
C GLU A 384 9.23 -3.96 22.00
N GLU A 385 9.00 -3.14 23.03
CA GLU A 385 10.04 -2.73 23.98
C GLU A 385 10.62 -3.96 24.70
N LEU A 386 9.75 -4.84 25.22
CA LEU A 386 10.18 -6.03 25.95
C LEU A 386 11.02 -6.96 25.06
N ASN A 387 10.61 -7.18 23.81
CA ASN A 387 11.36 -7.98 22.85
C ASN A 387 12.74 -7.35 22.55
N ARG A 388 12.80 -6.03 22.38
CA ARG A 388 14.05 -5.30 22.13
C ARG A 388 15.06 -5.47 23.27
N GLN A 389 14.59 -5.37 24.52
CA GLN A 389 15.44 -5.53 25.70
C GLN A 389 15.92 -6.98 25.90
N LEU A 390 15.13 -7.95 25.44
CA LEU A 390 15.49 -9.38 25.46
C LEU A 390 16.38 -9.79 24.28
N GLY A 391 16.66 -8.89 23.33
CA GLY A 391 17.42 -9.18 22.11
C GLY A 391 16.71 -10.19 21.19
N ARG A 392 15.38 -10.16 21.16
CA ARG A 392 14.52 -11.08 20.40
C ARG A 392 13.75 -10.40 19.28
#